data_AF-A0A512IS28-F1
#
_entry.id   AF-A0A512IS28-F1
#
_cell.length_a   1.000
_cell.length_b   1.000
_cell.length_c   1.000
_cell.angle_alpha   90.00
_cell.angle_beta   90.00
_cell.angle_gamma   90.00
#
_symmetry.space_group_name_H-M   'P 1'
#
loop_
_entity.id
_entity.type
_entity.pdbx_description
1 polymer ?
#
loop_
_entity_poly.entity_id
_entity_poly.type
_entity_poly.pdbx_seq_one_letter_code
_entity_poly.pdbx_strand_id
1 'polypeptide(L)'
;MNDAITRTLDLLGREIRPAPEPTPNKAEFCRRFVAYMVKRAGFTHFDDDKSVEEYAQETAPTYWADKDQRQEGPEECADADMSYWGEE
;
A
#
# COMPACT_ATOMS: atom_id res chain seq x y z
N MET A 1 15.74 -14.88 56.88
CA MET A 1 15.88 -13.87 55.81
C MET A 1 17.10 -14.28 54.98
N ASN A 2 17.02 -14.90 53.82
CA ASN A 2 15.92 -15.14 52.90
C ASN A 2 16.08 -16.53 52.26
N ASP A 3 14.99 -17.28 52.28
CA ASP A 3 14.76 -18.52 51.55
C ASP A 3 14.69 -18.31 50.04
N ALA A 4 15.07 -19.38 49.31
CA ALA A 4 14.70 -19.70 47.92
C ALA A 4 15.17 -18.67 46.86
N ILE A 5 15.77 -19.05 45.74
CA ILE A 5 15.23 -19.96 44.73
C ILE A 5 16.44 -20.47 43.93
N THR A 6 16.78 -21.74 44.11
CA THR A 6 17.44 -22.52 43.07
C THR A 6 16.35 -23.43 42.48
N ARG A 7 16.22 -23.41 41.15
CA ARG A 7 15.29 -24.17 40.27
C ARG A 7 13.88 -23.61 40.11
N THR A 8 13.50 -23.30 38.86
CA THR A 8 12.23 -23.68 38.21
C THR A 8 12.30 -23.31 36.71
N LEU A 9 12.42 -24.34 35.86
CA LEU A 9 11.91 -24.50 34.48
C LEU A 9 12.15 -23.35 33.47
N ASP A 10 12.91 -23.51 32.38
CA ASP A 10 12.58 -24.35 31.21
C ASP A 10 11.08 -24.49 30.94
N LEU A 11 10.42 -23.38 30.60
CA LEU A 11 9.12 -23.35 29.92
C LEU A 11 8.97 -21.99 29.24
N LEU A 12 9.36 -21.92 27.97
CA LEU A 12 8.69 -21.22 26.86
C LEU A 12 9.66 -21.14 25.68
N GLY A 13 9.90 -22.28 25.04
CA GLY A 13 10.26 -22.35 23.63
C GLY A 13 9.10 -21.81 22.78
N ARG A 14 8.76 -20.53 22.95
CA ARG A 14 7.83 -19.83 22.10
C ARG A 14 8.65 -19.45 20.87
N GLU A 15 8.65 -20.33 19.88
CA GLU A 15 9.02 -19.95 18.52
C GLU A 15 8.30 -18.63 18.25
N ILE A 16 9.08 -17.55 18.13
CA ILE A 16 8.58 -16.29 17.60
C ILE A 16 8.27 -16.63 16.15
N ARG A 17 7.07 -17.14 15.89
CA ARG A 17 6.54 -17.20 14.54
C ARG A 17 6.69 -15.78 14.01
N PRO A 18 7.39 -15.56 12.89
CA PRO A 18 7.42 -14.23 12.30
C PRO A 18 5.97 -13.77 12.17
N ALA A 19 5.68 -12.55 12.61
CA ALA A 19 4.37 -11.95 12.38
C ALA A 19 4.03 -12.16 10.90
N PRO A 20 2.78 -12.52 10.55
CA PRO A 20 2.40 -12.61 9.15
C PRO A 20 2.86 -11.31 8.48
N GLU A 21 3.65 -11.42 7.42
CA GLU A 21 4.11 -10.25 6.68
C GLU A 21 2.90 -9.35 6.43
N PRO A 22 3.01 -8.02 6.62
CA PRO A 22 1.88 -7.14 6.47
C PRO A 22 1.35 -7.34 5.05
N THR A 23 0.21 -8.03 4.92
CA THR A 23 -0.56 -8.05 3.68
C THR A 23 -0.67 -6.60 3.25
N PRO A 24 -0.39 -6.25 1.97
CA PRO A 24 -0.56 -4.88 1.52
C PRO A 24 -1.94 -4.42 1.98
N ASN A 25 -2.00 -3.31 2.69
CA ASN A 25 -3.27 -2.80 3.17
C ASN A 25 -3.81 -1.82 2.12
N LYS A 26 -5.13 -1.82 1.92
CA LYS A 26 -5.78 -0.97 0.91
C LYS A 26 -5.33 0.50 1.02
N ALA A 27 -5.20 1.02 2.24
CA ALA A 27 -4.85 2.41 2.45
C ALA A 27 -3.41 2.72 2.00
N GLU A 28 -2.47 1.81 2.21
CA GLU A 28 -1.09 1.94 1.73
C GLU A 28 -1.00 1.85 0.21
N PHE A 29 -1.75 0.93 -0.40
CA PHE A 29 -1.86 0.86 -1.86
C PHE A 29 -2.38 2.18 -2.43
N CYS A 30 -3.53 2.64 -1.94
CA CYS A 30 -4.12 3.91 -2.37
C CYS A 30 -3.16 5.09 -2.17
N ARG A 31 -2.50 5.17 -1.01
CA ARG A 31 -1.54 6.24 -0.73
C ARG A 31 -0.38 6.24 -1.71
N ARG A 32 0.20 5.07 -2.01
CA ARG A 32 1.33 4.94 -2.94
C ARG A 32 0.92 5.26 -4.37
N PHE A 33 -0.24 4.76 -4.79
CA PHE A 33 -0.83 5.04 -6.11
C PHE A 33 -1.02 6.55 -6.33
N VAL A 34 -1.68 7.24 -5.39
CA VAL A 34 -1.91 8.69 -5.45
C VAL A 34 -0.59 9.46 -5.47
N ALA A 35 0.33 9.13 -4.56
CA ALA A 35 1.62 9.81 -4.49
C ALA A 35 2.45 9.62 -5.77
N TYR A 36 2.36 8.45 -6.40
CA TYR A 36 3.03 8.16 -7.66
C TYR A 36 2.42 8.95 -8.82
N MET A 37 1.10 8.93 -8.98
CA MET A 37 0.41 9.69 -10.04
C MET A 37 0.70 11.18 -9.97
N VAL A 38 0.51 11.80 -8.79
CA VAL A 38 0.75 13.24 -8.61
C VAL A 38 2.20 13.61 -8.92
N LYS A 39 3.16 12.75 -8.57
CA LYS A 39 4.58 12.97 -8.87
C LYS A 39 4.88 12.87 -10.37
N ARG A 40 4.18 12.01 -11.10
CA ARG A 40 4.48 11.66 -12.50
C ARG A 40 3.67 12.46 -13.52
N ALA A 41 2.49 12.95 -13.15
CA ALA A 41 1.54 13.57 -14.07
C ALA A 41 2.12 14.77 -14.81
N GLY A 42 2.98 15.57 -14.15
CA GLY A 42 3.55 16.78 -14.75
C GLY A 42 2.59 17.97 -14.84
N PHE A 43 1.34 17.79 -14.41
CA PHE A 43 0.30 18.81 -14.25
C PHE A 43 -0.47 18.56 -12.95
N THR A 44 -1.33 19.52 -12.57
CA THR A 44 -2.11 19.45 -11.33
C THR A 44 -3.60 19.24 -11.55
N HIS A 45 -4.15 19.69 -12.69
CA HIS A 45 -5.56 19.60 -13.04
C HIS A 45 -5.72 19.14 -14.49
N PHE A 46 -6.74 18.33 -14.74
CA PHE A 46 -7.22 17.99 -16.08
C PHE A 46 -8.04 19.14 -16.68
N ASP A 47 -8.44 19.02 -17.95
CA ASP A 47 -9.20 20.05 -18.67
C ASP A 47 -10.63 20.28 -18.12
N ASP A 48 -11.14 19.36 -17.29
CA ASP A 48 -12.43 19.46 -16.62
C ASP A 48 -12.34 20.12 -15.23
N ASP A 49 -11.22 20.79 -14.91
CA ASP A 49 -10.87 21.37 -13.61
C ASP A 49 -10.72 20.35 -12.47
N LYS A 50 -10.75 19.04 -12.74
CA LYS A 50 -10.50 18.03 -11.70
C LYS A 50 -9.01 17.92 -11.40
N SER A 51 -8.63 17.87 -10.13
CA SER A 51 -7.22 17.66 -9.77
C SER A 51 -6.78 16.22 -9.96
N VAL A 52 -5.50 16.01 -10.30
CA VAL A 52 -4.88 14.67 -10.42
C VAL A 52 -4.99 13.90 -9.11
N GLU A 53 -4.85 14.58 -7.97
CA GLU A 53 -4.97 13.96 -6.65
C GLU A 53 -6.40 13.45 -6.40
N GLU A 54 -7.42 14.28 -6.67
CA GLU A 54 -8.82 13.91 -6.49
C GLU A 54 -9.18 12.73 -7.40
N TYR A 55 -8.79 12.77 -8.67
CA TYR A 55 -8.93 11.64 -9.57
C TYR A 55 -8.26 10.38 -9.02
N ALA A 56 -7.00 10.46 -8.61
CA ALA A 56 -6.25 9.29 -8.14
C ALA A 56 -6.85 8.70 -6.86
N GLN A 57 -7.41 9.52 -5.96
CA GLN A 57 -8.07 9.07 -4.74
C GLN A 57 -9.36 8.28 -5.03
N GLU A 58 -10.10 8.66 -6.07
CA GLU A 58 -11.29 7.93 -6.53
C GLU A 58 -10.95 6.65 -7.29
N THR A 59 -9.85 6.69 -8.05
CA THR A 59 -9.42 5.60 -8.92
C THR A 59 -8.67 4.50 -8.16
N ALA A 60 -7.75 4.82 -7.25
CA ALA A 60 -6.94 3.80 -6.57
C ALA A 60 -7.75 2.67 -5.86
N PRO A 61 -8.91 2.94 -5.23
CA PRO A 61 -9.74 1.89 -4.65
C PRO A 61 -10.28 0.86 -5.65
N THR A 62 -10.42 1.21 -6.93
CA THR A 62 -10.91 0.31 -7.99
C THR A 62 -9.82 -0.68 -8.37
N TYR A 63 -8.58 -0.21 -8.55
CA TYR A 63 -7.39 -1.03 -8.77
C TYR A 63 -7.10 -1.98 -7.60
N TRP A 64 -7.35 -1.55 -6.36
CA TRP A 64 -7.24 -2.43 -5.20
C TRP A 64 -8.30 -3.54 -5.19
N ALA A 65 -9.50 -3.28 -5.73
CA ALA A 65 -10.61 -4.23 -5.71
C ALA A 65 -10.37 -5.40 -6.68
N ASP A 66 -9.67 -5.14 -7.79
CA ASP A 66 -9.22 -6.16 -8.72
C ASP A 66 -7.98 -6.88 -8.15
N LYS A 67 -8.05 -8.21 -8.03
CA LYS A 67 -6.95 -9.00 -7.45
C LYS A 67 -5.75 -9.06 -8.38
N ASP A 68 -5.95 -9.06 -9.69
CA ASP A 68 -4.89 -9.23 -10.66
C ASP A 68 -4.10 -7.91 -10.77
N GLN A 69 -4.80 -6.79 -10.89
CA GLN A 69 -4.19 -5.46 -10.88
C GLN A 69 -3.46 -5.17 -9.56
N ARG A 70 -4.11 -5.47 -8.42
CA ARG A 70 -3.48 -5.30 -7.11
C ARG A 70 -2.16 -6.06 -6.95
N GLN A 71 -2.00 -7.20 -7.62
CA GLN A 71 -0.77 -8.00 -7.57
C GLN A 71 0.39 -7.35 -8.34
N GLU A 72 0.09 -6.58 -9.39
CA GLU A 72 1.09 -5.80 -10.14
C GLU A 72 1.68 -4.68 -9.29
N GLY A 73 0.86 -4.11 -8.40
CA GLY A 73 1.28 -3.11 -7.41
C GLY A 73 0.87 -1.68 -7.81
N PRO A 74 0.84 -0.76 -6.83
CA PRO A 74 0.21 0.54 -7.02
C PRO A 74 0.95 1.43 -8.04
N GLU A 75 2.26 1.30 -8.19
CA GLU A 75 3.04 2.08 -9.17
C GLU A 75 2.81 1.60 -10.60
N GLU A 76 2.79 0.29 -10.85
CA GLU A 76 2.51 -0.28 -12.19
C GLU A 76 1.07 0.02 -12.62
N CYS A 77 0.10 -0.14 -11.72
CA CYS A 77 -1.28 0.27 -12.00
C CYS A 77 -1.38 1.76 -12.34
N ALA A 78 -0.61 2.62 -11.67
CA ALA A 78 -0.62 4.05 -11.94
C ALA A 78 0.03 4.39 -13.29
N ASP A 79 1.17 3.80 -13.64
CA ASP A 79 1.79 3.99 -14.96
C ASP A 79 0.86 3.49 -16.09
N ALA A 80 0.17 2.36 -15.89
CA ALA A 80 -0.81 1.84 -16.84
C ALA A 80 -1.99 2.79 -17.03
N ASP A 81 -2.54 3.34 -15.94
CA ASP A 81 -3.66 4.29 -15.99
C ASP A 81 -3.25 5.61 -16.69
N MET A 82 -2.06 6.11 -16.36
CA MET A 82 -1.51 7.35 -16.91
C MET A 82 -1.05 7.24 -18.37
N SER A 83 -0.83 6.02 -18.88
CA SER A 83 -0.31 5.81 -20.24
C SER A 83 -1.17 6.45 -21.33
N TYR A 84 -2.47 6.65 -21.07
CA TYR A 84 -3.42 7.25 -22.00
C TYR A 84 -3.70 8.73 -21.76
N TRP A 85 -3.09 9.38 -20.77
CA TRP A 85 -3.43 10.77 -20.38
C TRP A 85 -2.84 11.85 -21.29
N GLY A 86 -2.04 11.48 -22.29
CA GLY A 86 -1.33 12.43 -23.17
C GLY A 86 -1.15 11.95 -24.60
N GLU A 87 -1.95 10.98 -25.06
CA GLU A 87 -2.04 10.67 -26.49
C GLU A 87 -2.93 11.71 -27.18
N GLU A 88 -2.33 12.84 -27.58
CA GLU A 88 -2.82 13.73 -28.66
C GLU A 88 -1.80 13.80 -29.80
#